data_AF-A0A7V3DFB6-F1
#
_entry.id   AF-A0A7V3DFB6-F1
#
_cell.length_a   1.000
_cell.length_b   1.000
_cell.length_c   1.000
_cell.angle_alpha   90.00
_cell.angle_beta   90.00
_cell.angle_gamma   90.00
#
_symmetry.space_group_name_H-M   'P 1'
#
loop_
_entity.id
_entity.type
_entity.pdbx_description
1 polymer ?
#
loop_
_entity_poly.entity_id
_entity_poly.type
_entity_poly.pdbx_seq_one_letter_code
_entity_poly.pdbx_strand_id
1 'polypeptide(L)'
;MALRTTGSWRSIGRRTASTITATAWWMAWKRRVCMDYTRRPDARRPSEGSRPFTGQAKESRAYWRVWHGENWRPDGRRRGDHMPVFEYSGTDNEGKTVVGSLEAESSHQASVVLTERGIAISNLVDRDQPPSVALSERATALRAKDIAFLTEQLLTITQSGLPISPALKELGKDVRSRRVRRVIADIQKRLESGATLEEALKSHPEAFSQVYLSLIRAGERTGNLSGVLGQLVTYANRQVEVRSRLEEVIAYPLFLIIAVVTMLTIFSIVILPNFENIYSTFGRQLPWPTRAAFAIGHFFGALGDRFMQASPAELLYAGLALMVLWLFVRIARTTEWGARIADRIKLRIPFFRTIYATSLVERFTRCLGMLLSNQAQAPESIILAAAATGSPSFRGAGMGAALLVSHGERLVSALAGTRRFRRSYLWILGNAEEHGRAPDALLSLAESYEREVTRRTRLLLTMAGPALTVAMGLLIAFVVIAMFLPVLNLSALVA
;
A
#
# COMPACT_ATOMS: atom_id res chain seq x y z
N MET A 1 52.66 -48.86 -31.41
CA MET A 1 53.67 -49.01 -30.34
C MET A 1 53.10 -48.32 -29.10
N ALA A 2 52.69 -49.12 -28.12
CA ALA A 2 52.06 -48.67 -26.89
C ALA A 2 53.12 -48.13 -25.91
N LEU A 3 52.72 -47.21 -25.03
CA LEU A 3 53.05 -47.28 -23.60
C LEU A 3 52.11 -46.37 -22.79
N ARG A 4 51.51 -46.99 -21.78
CA ARG A 4 50.65 -46.42 -20.74
C ARG A 4 51.51 -45.64 -19.72
N THR A 5 50.94 -44.60 -19.12
CA THR A 5 50.95 -44.45 -17.66
C THR A 5 49.65 -43.80 -17.18
N THR A 6 49.06 -44.49 -16.20
CA THR A 6 47.86 -44.20 -15.41
C THR A 6 48.19 -43.25 -14.25
N GLY A 7 47.25 -42.40 -13.81
CA GLY A 7 47.36 -41.78 -12.49
C GLY A 7 46.29 -40.75 -12.12
N SER A 8 45.33 -41.18 -11.29
CA SER A 8 44.69 -40.41 -10.21
C SER A 8 43.59 -39.38 -10.55
N TRP A 9 42.37 -39.91 -10.72
CA TRP A 9 41.15 -39.26 -10.21
C TRP A 9 40.97 -39.63 -8.73
N ARG A 10 41.14 -38.68 -7.81
CA ARG A 10 40.43 -38.59 -6.51
C ARG A 10 41.01 -37.43 -5.67
N SER A 11 40.30 -36.32 -5.68
CA SER A 11 40.07 -35.37 -4.57
C SER A 11 39.92 -33.96 -5.13
N ILE A 12 38.70 -33.42 -5.02
CA ILE A 12 38.35 -32.04 -4.63
C ILE A 12 36.82 -32.01 -4.76
N GLY A 13 36.18 -32.46 -3.69
CA GLY A 13 34.78 -32.20 -3.44
C GLY A 13 34.64 -30.90 -2.66
N ARG A 14 33.54 -30.19 -2.95
CA ARG A 14 32.91 -29.12 -2.15
C ARG A 14 33.63 -27.77 -2.16
N ARG A 15 33.19 -26.88 -3.06
CA ARG A 15 32.92 -25.43 -2.82
C ARG A 15 32.53 -24.71 -4.12
N THR A 16 31.39 -25.07 -4.72
CA THR A 16 30.75 -24.26 -5.78
C THR A 16 29.24 -24.41 -5.69
N ALA A 17 28.64 -23.82 -4.65
CA ALA A 17 27.19 -23.76 -4.47
C ALA A 17 26.81 -22.43 -3.81
N SER A 18 27.07 -21.31 -4.49
CA SER A 18 26.56 -20.00 -4.04
C SER A 18 26.27 -18.99 -5.16
N THR A 19 26.46 -19.33 -6.44
CA THR A 19 26.31 -18.37 -7.56
C THR A 19 25.09 -18.58 -8.47
N ILE A 20 24.14 -19.47 -8.14
CA ILE A 20 22.97 -19.77 -9.01
C ILE A 20 21.64 -19.17 -8.47
N THR A 21 21.67 -18.37 -7.40
CA THR A 21 20.44 -17.86 -6.78
C THR A 21 19.76 -16.72 -7.57
N ALA A 22 20.49 -15.90 -8.32
CA ALA A 22 19.92 -14.73 -9.01
C ALA A 22 19.04 -15.09 -10.21
N THR A 23 19.41 -16.11 -11.01
CA THR A 23 18.63 -16.58 -12.16
C THR A 23 17.41 -17.41 -11.73
N ALA A 24 17.52 -18.18 -10.65
CA ALA A 24 16.40 -18.91 -10.06
C ALA A 24 15.34 -17.97 -9.46
N TRP A 25 15.77 -16.87 -8.82
CA TRP A 25 14.88 -15.83 -8.32
C TRP A 25 14.16 -15.10 -9.45
N TRP A 26 14.86 -14.84 -10.56
CA TRP A 26 14.28 -14.21 -11.75
C TRP A 26 13.23 -15.09 -12.43
N MET A 27 13.47 -16.40 -12.58
CA MET A 27 12.46 -17.32 -13.13
C MET A 27 11.25 -17.50 -12.20
N ALA A 28 11.47 -17.53 -10.89
CA ALA A 28 10.39 -17.62 -9.89
C ALA A 28 9.54 -16.34 -9.84
N TRP A 29 10.16 -15.17 -10.00
CA TRP A 29 9.47 -13.88 -10.08
C TRP A 29 8.71 -13.70 -11.39
N LYS A 30 9.32 -14.06 -12.54
CA LYS A 30 8.66 -14.03 -13.86
C LYS A 30 7.43 -14.95 -13.92
N ARG A 31 7.48 -16.15 -13.31
CA ARG A 31 6.31 -17.03 -13.16
C ARG A 31 5.22 -16.44 -12.27
N ARG A 32 5.55 -15.58 -11.30
CA ARG A 32 4.58 -14.96 -10.39
C ARG A 32 3.94 -13.69 -10.97
N VAL A 33 4.57 -13.07 -11.97
CA VAL A 33 4.07 -11.86 -12.65
C VAL A 33 3.34 -12.18 -13.96
N CYS A 34 3.65 -13.30 -14.64
CA CYS A 34 3.01 -13.67 -15.92
C CYS A 34 1.83 -14.64 -15.82
N MET A 35 1.40 -15.05 -14.63
CA MET A 35 0.31 -16.03 -14.46
C MET A 35 -0.98 -15.35 -14.02
N ASP A 36 -1.54 -14.52 -14.91
CA ASP A 36 -2.96 -14.16 -14.91
C ASP A 36 -3.27 -13.46 -16.24
N TYR A 37 -3.36 -14.23 -17.31
CA TYR A 37 -4.22 -13.95 -18.47
C TYR A 37 -4.07 -15.11 -19.46
N THR A 38 -5.20 -15.51 -20.06
CA THR A 38 -5.41 -16.61 -21.03
C THR A 38 -5.75 -17.98 -20.44
N ARG A 39 -7.08 -18.23 -20.31
CA ARG A 39 -7.78 -19.43 -20.81
C ARG A 39 -9.29 -19.29 -20.57
N ARG A 40 -10.03 -18.89 -21.61
CA ARG A 40 -11.40 -19.38 -21.80
C ARG A 40 -11.30 -20.79 -22.37
N PRO A 41 -12.20 -21.70 -21.99
CA PRO A 41 -12.72 -22.62 -22.99
C PRO A 41 -14.24 -22.77 -22.95
N ASP A 42 -14.71 -23.21 -24.11
CA ASP A 42 -16.06 -23.32 -24.62
C ASP A 42 -17.09 -24.04 -23.76
N ALA A 43 -18.33 -23.55 -23.87
CA ALA A 43 -19.54 -24.26 -23.50
C ALA A 43 -19.92 -25.30 -24.56
N ARG A 44 -19.95 -26.58 -24.19
CA ARG A 44 -20.77 -27.60 -24.85
C ARG A 44 -21.50 -28.42 -23.78
N ARG A 45 -22.82 -28.51 -23.93
CA ARG A 45 -23.73 -29.36 -23.14
C ARG A 45 -23.43 -30.85 -23.39
N PRO A 46 -23.85 -31.74 -22.47
CA PRO A 46 -24.65 -32.87 -22.93
C PRO A 46 -25.84 -33.24 -22.03
N SER A 47 -26.74 -33.96 -22.68
CA SER A 47 -28.06 -34.50 -22.31
C SER A 47 -28.03 -35.76 -21.42
N GLU A 48 -29.02 -35.85 -20.54
CA GLU A 48 -30.01 -36.94 -20.37
C GLU A 48 -29.59 -38.43 -20.51
N GLY A 49 -29.88 -39.24 -19.47
CA GLY A 49 -30.34 -40.64 -19.68
C GLY A 49 -29.71 -41.76 -18.83
N SER A 50 -30.54 -42.35 -17.97
CA SER A 50 -30.63 -43.79 -17.57
C SER A 50 -29.72 -44.42 -16.46
N ARG A 51 -30.40 -45.22 -15.63
CA ARG A 51 -30.05 -45.93 -14.36
C ARG A 51 -29.59 -47.41 -14.65
N PRO A 52 -29.55 -48.38 -13.69
CA PRO A 52 -28.90 -48.52 -12.36
C PRO A 52 -28.13 -49.87 -12.12
N PHE A 53 -27.54 -50.03 -10.92
CA PHE A 53 -27.20 -51.30 -10.18
C PHE A 53 -26.10 -52.20 -10.81
N THR A 54 -25.14 -52.85 -10.14
CA THR A 54 -24.95 -53.48 -8.82
C THR A 54 -23.43 -53.61 -8.53
N GLY A 55 -23.04 -53.90 -7.27
CA GLY A 55 -21.84 -54.72 -7.01
C GLY A 55 -20.74 -54.09 -6.16
N GLN A 56 -20.67 -54.57 -4.92
CA GLN A 56 -19.65 -54.40 -3.89
C GLN A 56 -18.19 -54.23 -4.35
N ALA A 57 -17.47 -53.28 -3.76
CA ALA A 57 -16.18 -53.54 -3.12
C ALA A 57 -15.79 -52.37 -2.19
N LYS A 58 -15.27 -52.76 -1.04
CA LYS A 58 -14.82 -51.94 0.09
C LYS A 58 -13.69 -51.00 -0.29
N GLU A 59 -13.53 -49.98 0.56
CA GLU A 59 -12.40 -49.04 0.65
C GLU A 59 -12.31 -47.99 -0.46
N SER A 60 -12.20 -46.72 -0.04
CA SER A 60 -11.95 -45.49 -0.83
C SER A 60 -13.09 -44.44 -0.90
N ARG A 61 -14.00 -44.40 0.07
CA ARG A 61 -14.94 -43.25 0.25
C ARG A 61 -14.45 -42.29 1.34
N ALA A 62 -13.31 -41.64 1.11
CA ALA A 62 -12.78 -40.61 2.00
C ALA A 62 -12.57 -39.23 1.33
N TYR A 63 -13.06 -38.98 0.11
CA TYR A 63 -12.72 -37.73 -0.60
C TYR A 63 -13.86 -36.92 -1.23
N TRP A 64 -15.14 -37.26 -1.01
CA TRP A 64 -16.25 -36.50 -1.63
C TRP A 64 -17.49 -36.35 -0.75
N ARG A 65 -17.39 -35.61 0.36
CA ARG A 65 -18.58 -35.05 1.05
C ARG A 65 -18.22 -33.90 2.00
N VAL A 66 -18.00 -32.71 1.46
CA VAL A 66 -18.06 -31.44 2.22
C VAL A 66 -18.72 -30.41 1.32
N TRP A 67 -20.05 -30.46 1.18
CA TRP A 67 -20.87 -29.40 0.59
C TRP A 67 -22.33 -29.58 1.04
N HIS A 68 -22.55 -29.62 2.36
CA HIS A 68 -23.81 -29.21 2.99
C HIS A 68 -23.44 -28.76 4.41
N GLY A 69 -23.94 -27.58 4.81
CA GLY A 69 -23.66 -26.95 6.08
C GLY A 69 -24.31 -27.67 7.25
N GLU A 70 -23.74 -28.79 7.66
CA GLU A 70 -24.01 -29.44 8.95
C GLU A 70 -22.69 -29.66 9.69
N ASN A 71 -22.57 -29.03 10.86
CA ASN A 71 -21.42 -29.15 11.75
C ASN A 71 -21.39 -30.57 12.35
N TRP A 72 -20.55 -31.44 11.79
CA TRP A 72 -20.29 -32.76 12.37
C TRP A 72 -18.86 -32.84 12.91
N ARG A 73 -18.72 -33.14 14.22
CA ARG A 73 -17.47 -33.64 14.81
C ARG A 73 -17.46 -35.17 14.71
N PRO A 74 -16.28 -35.84 14.76
CA PRO A 74 -16.17 -37.28 14.51
C PRO A 74 -16.88 -38.21 15.52
N ASP A 75 -17.43 -37.67 16.60
CA ASP A 75 -18.05 -38.40 17.73
C ASP A 75 -19.59 -38.50 17.65
N GLY A 76 -20.23 -38.13 16.54
CA GLY A 76 -21.62 -38.54 16.28
C GLY A 76 -22.72 -37.90 17.15
N ARG A 77 -22.46 -36.85 17.95
CA ARG A 77 -23.48 -36.18 18.78
C ARG A 77 -23.77 -34.73 18.34
N ARG A 78 -25.05 -34.31 18.46
CA ARG A 78 -25.55 -32.97 18.09
C ARG A 78 -25.07 -31.91 19.09
N ARG A 79 -24.81 -30.68 18.62
CA ARG A 79 -24.30 -29.50 19.37
C ARG A 79 -25.18 -28.98 20.53
N GLY A 80 -26.22 -29.69 20.95
CA GLY A 80 -27.17 -29.25 21.99
C GLY A 80 -26.93 -29.81 23.41
N ASP A 81 -25.99 -30.75 23.59
CA ASP A 81 -25.86 -31.51 24.85
C ASP A 81 -24.62 -31.14 25.71
N HIS A 82 -23.93 -30.04 25.41
CA HIS A 82 -22.77 -29.62 26.22
C HIS A 82 -22.90 -28.16 26.65
N MET A 83 -22.95 -27.94 27.98
CA MET A 83 -22.83 -26.61 28.57
C MET A 83 -21.40 -26.10 28.34
N PRO A 84 -21.20 -24.90 27.76
CA PRO A 84 -19.87 -24.35 27.54
C PRO A 84 -19.13 -24.14 28.86
N VAL A 85 -17.81 -24.41 28.83
CA VAL A 85 -16.94 -24.28 29.98
C VAL A 85 -16.26 -22.90 29.96
N PHE A 86 -16.49 -22.09 30.98
CA PHE A 86 -15.84 -20.80 31.17
C PHE A 86 -14.69 -20.92 32.17
N GLU A 87 -13.49 -20.51 31.80
CA GLU A 87 -12.39 -20.32 32.74
C GLU A 87 -12.49 -18.92 33.35
N TYR A 88 -12.40 -18.83 34.67
CA TYR A 88 -12.47 -17.57 35.41
C TYR A 88 -11.25 -17.37 36.29
N SER A 89 -10.82 -16.12 36.43
CA SER A 89 -9.93 -15.66 37.48
C SER A 89 -10.61 -14.53 38.24
N GLY A 90 -10.56 -14.55 39.56
CA GLY A 90 -11.17 -13.51 40.39
C GLY A 90 -10.57 -13.46 41.78
N THR A 91 -11.05 -12.54 42.59
CA THR A 91 -10.71 -12.43 44.02
C THR A 91 -11.92 -12.78 44.86
N ASP A 92 -11.74 -13.68 45.83
CA ASP A 92 -12.76 -13.99 46.83
C ASP A 92 -12.90 -12.85 47.85
N ASN A 93 -13.94 -12.86 48.67
CA ASN A 93 -14.21 -11.87 49.73
C ASN A 93 -13.07 -11.74 50.76
N GLU A 94 -12.18 -12.74 50.87
CA GLU A 94 -10.95 -12.70 51.67
C GLU A 94 -9.73 -12.09 50.94
N GLY A 95 -9.89 -11.62 49.70
CA GLY A 95 -8.81 -11.03 48.89
C GLY A 95 -7.84 -12.05 48.26
N LYS A 96 -8.12 -13.36 48.36
CA LYS A 96 -7.33 -14.42 47.70
C LYS A 96 -7.75 -14.56 46.24
N THR A 97 -6.77 -14.71 45.34
CA THR A 97 -7.02 -14.97 43.92
C THR A 97 -7.47 -16.42 43.73
N VAL A 98 -8.65 -16.61 43.16
CA VAL A 98 -9.23 -17.91 42.83
C VAL A 98 -9.30 -18.05 41.32
N VAL A 99 -8.78 -19.17 40.81
CA VAL A 99 -8.82 -19.54 39.39
C VAL A 99 -9.53 -20.88 39.27
N GLY A 100 -10.51 -20.97 38.37
CA GLY A 100 -11.28 -22.18 38.18
C GLY A 100 -12.02 -22.20 36.85
N SER A 101 -12.74 -23.29 36.61
CA SER A 101 -13.63 -23.44 35.46
C SER A 101 -15.07 -23.62 35.92
N LEU A 102 -16.02 -23.00 35.23
CA LEU A 102 -17.46 -23.08 35.50
C LEU A 102 -18.21 -23.42 34.22
N GLU A 103 -19.08 -24.42 34.27
CA GLU A 103 -20.00 -24.73 33.19
C GLU A 103 -21.25 -23.85 33.31
N ALA A 104 -21.59 -23.11 32.26
CA ALA A 104 -22.77 -22.26 32.22
C ALA A 104 -23.31 -22.17 30.78
N GLU A 105 -24.59 -21.86 30.59
CA GLU A 105 -25.17 -21.73 29.25
C GLU A 105 -24.79 -20.41 28.57
N SER A 106 -24.37 -19.41 29.35
CA SER A 106 -23.93 -18.12 28.84
C SER A 106 -22.92 -17.44 29.77
N SER A 107 -22.11 -16.54 29.20
CA SER A 107 -21.17 -15.69 29.96
C SER A 107 -21.87 -14.86 31.04
N HIS A 108 -23.12 -14.44 30.80
CA HIS A 108 -23.92 -13.70 31.78
C HIS A 108 -24.32 -14.59 32.95
N GLN A 109 -24.78 -15.82 32.69
CA GLN A 109 -25.10 -16.79 33.74
C GLN A 109 -23.85 -17.18 34.55
N ALA A 110 -22.70 -17.37 33.89
CA ALA A 110 -21.43 -17.60 34.57
C ALA A 110 -21.07 -16.43 35.51
N SER A 111 -21.29 -15.19 35.08
CA SER A 111 -21.01 -14.01 35.90
C SER A 111 -21.92 -13.90 37.13
N VAL A 112 -23.20 -14.23 36.99
CA VAL A 112 -24.18 -14.21 38.10
C VAL A 112 -23.81 -15.27 39.14
N VAL A 113 -23.53 -16.50 38.70
CA VAL A 113 -23.15 -17.62 39.60
C VAL A 113 -21.84 -17.33 40.33
N LEU A 114 -20.85 -16.71 39.68
CA LEU A 114 -19.59 -16.35 40.33
C LEU A 114 -19.77 -15.18 41.33
N THR A 115 -20.66 -14.23 41.01
CA THR A 115 -20.99 -13.12 41.91
C THR A 115 -21.76 -13.61 43.14
N GLU A 116 -22.71 -14.54 42.98
CA GLU A 116 -23.42 -15.20 44.09
C GLU A 116 -22.48 -16.01 44.99
N ARG A 117 -21.38 -16.52 44.44
CA ARG A 117 -20.32 -17.21 45.20
C ARG A 117 -19.33 -16.28 45.88
N GLY A 118 -19.54 -14.95 45.82
CA GLY A 118 -18.66 -13.97 46.44
C GLY A 118 -17.33 -13.75 45.72
N ILE A 119 -17.21 -14.20 44.46
CA ILE A 119 -15.98 -14.07 43.66
C ILE A 119 -16.11 -12.85 42.76
N ALA A 120 -15.30 -11.82 43.01
CA ALA A 120 -15.18 -10.67 42.13
C ALA A 120 -14.36 -11.06 40.88
N ILE A 121 -15.01 -11.09 39.71
CA ILE A 121 -14.44 -11.59 38.46
C ILE A 121 -13.44 -10.59 37.88
N SER A 122 -12.20 -11.03 37.62
CA SER A 122 -11.16 -10.24 36.96
C SER A 122 -10.98 -10.60 35.48
N ASN A 123 -11.22 -11.87 35.11
CA ASN A 123 -11.16 -12.34 33.74
C ASN A 123 -12.10 -13.54 33.58
N LEU A 124 -12.83 -13.61 32.46
CA LEU A 124 -13.78 -14.68 32.15
C LEU A 124 -13.61 -15.04 30.67
N VAL A 125 -13.12 -16.24 30.38
CA VAL A 125 -12.79 -16.70 29.03
C VAL A 125 -13.59 -17.95 28.71
N ASP A 126 -14.34 -17.92 27.61
CA ASP A 126 -15.02 -19.10 27.06
C ASP A 126 -13.98 -20.03 26.42
N ARG A 127 -13.84 -21.24 26.97
CA ARG A 127 -12.84 -22.22 26.52
C ARG A 127 -13.16 -22.81 25.14
N ASP A 128 -14.43 -22.80 24.74
CA ASP A 128 -14.91 -23.41 23.50
C ASP A 128 -14.96 -22.43 22.32
N GLN A 129 -14.78 -21.13 22.57
CA GLN A 129 -14.53 -20.14 21.52
C GLN A 129 -13.03 -20.11 21.16
N PRO A 130 -12.66 -20.27 19.87
CA PRO A 130 -11.29 -19.97 19.46
C PRO A 130 -11.00 -18.54 19.89
N PRO A 131 -9.79 -18.22 20.42
CA PRO A 131 -9.47 -16.92 20.99
C PRO A 131 -9.92 -15.85 20.02
N SER A 132 -11.06 -15.25 20.34
CA SER A 132 -11.67 -14.27 19.47
C SER A 132 -10.68 -13.12 19.44
N VAL A 133 -10.50 -12.61 18.24
CA VAL A 133 -9.43 -11.69 17.87
C VAL A 133 -9.72 -10.33 18.51
N ALA A 134 -9.59 -10.24 19.83
CA ALA A 134 -9.39 -9.02 20.60
C ALA A 134 -7.93 -8.55 20.53
N LEU A 135 -7.14 -9.17 19.65
CA LEU A 135 -5.86 -8.64 19.20
C LEU A 135 -6.13 -7.52 18.19
N SER A 136 -6.07 -6.29 18.71
CA SER A 136 -5.88 -5.05 17.98
C SER A 136 -7.12 -4.54 17.21
N GLU A 137 -7.91 -3.73 17.90
CA GLU A 137 -8.83 -2.70 17.37
C GLU A 137 -8.10 -1.62 16.53
N ARG A 138 -7.06 -1.99 15.81
CA ARG A 138 -6.37 -1.09 14.90
C ARG A 138 -6.95 -1.32 13.53
N ALA A 139 -7.91 -0.44 13.19
CA ALA A 139 -8.34 -0.19 11.82
C ALA A 139 -7.09 -0.21 10.94
N THR A 140 -6.95 -1.26 10.14
CA THR A 140 -5.79 -1.41 9.28
C THR A 140 -6.17 -0.72 7.99
N ALA A 141 -5.60 0.46 7.76
CA ALA A 141 -5.84 1.29 6.57
C ALA A 141 -6.04 0.45 5.29
N LEU A 142 -7.16 0.69 4.62
CA LEU A 142 -7.48 0.07 3.33
C LEU A 142 -6.52 0.56 2.25
N ARG A 143 -6.19 -0.30 1.28
CA ARG A 143 -5.41 0.14 0.11
C ARG A 143 -6.33 0.89 -0.86
N ALA A 144 -5.76 1.72 -1.73
CA ALA A 144 -6.53 2.43 -2.77
C ALA A 144 -7.37 1.48 -3.64
N LYS A 145 -6.83 0.29 -3.96
CA LYS A 145 -7.55 -0.78 -4.70
C LYS A 145 -8.75 -1.32 -3.91
N ASP A 146 -8.62 -1.44 -2.60
CA ASP A 146 -9.68 -1.93 -1.72
C ASP A 146 -10.82 -0.91 -1.64
N ILE A 147 -10.50 0.38 -1.55
CA ILE A 147 -11.47 1.49 -1.54
C ILE A 147 -12.20 1.56 -2.88
N ALA A 148 -11.47 1.48 -4.00
CA ALA A 148 -12.06 1.48 -5.33
C ALA A 148 -13.04 0.31 -5.52
N PHE A 149 -12.62 -0.90 -5.13
CA PHE A 149 -13.47 -2.10 -5.14
C PHE A 149 -14.74 -1.89 -4.31
N LEU A 150 -14.62 -1.46 -3.04
CA LEU A 150 -15.79 -1.24 -2.19
C LEU A 150 -16.75 -0.20 -2.78
N THR A 151 -16.22 0.90 -3.32
CA THR A 151 -17.01 1.97 -3.94
C THR A 151 -17.76 1.45 -5.17
N GLU A 152 -17.12 0.60 -5.98
CA GLU A 152 -17.72 -0.02 -7.17
C GLU A 152 -18.83 -1.02 -6.82
N GLN A 153 -18.64 -1.80 -5.75
CA GLN A 153 -19.69 -2.68 -5.25
C GLN A 153 -20.87 -1.85 -4.69
N LEU A 154 -20.61 -0.79 -3.93
CA LEU A 154 -21.65 0.12 -3.46
C LEU A 154 -22.43 0.76 -4.62
N LEU A 155 -21.73 1.19 -5.68
CA LEU A 155 -22.37 1.70 -6.90
C LEU A 155 -23.30 0.66 -7.51
N THR A 156 -22.81 -0.56 -7.69
CA THR A 156 -23.56 -1.66 -8.31
C THR A 156 -24.81 -2.01 -7.50
N ILE A 157 -24.68 -2.09 -6.18
CA ILE A 157 -25.78 -2.33 -5.25
C ILE A 157 -26.84 -1.24 -5.35
N THR A 158 -26.40 0.03 -5.33
CA THR A 158 -27.29 1.19 -5.37
C THR A 158 -28.00 1.30 -6.73
N GLN A 159 -27.31 1.05 -7.85
CA GLN A 159 -27.90 1.03 -9.19
C GLN A 159 -28.90 -0.11 -9.39
N SER A 160 -28.69 -1.24 -8.70
CA SER A 160 -29.60 -2.39 -8.75
C SER A 160 -30.85 -2.20 -7.90
N GLY A 161 -30.96 -1.10 -7.14
CA GLY A 161 -32.07 -0.86 -6.21
C GLY A 161 -32.10 -1.83 -5.03
N LEU A 162 -31.00 -2.55 -4.78
CA LEU A 162 -30.91 -3.50 -3.68
C LEU A 162 -30.69 -2.77 -2.35
N PRO A 163 -31.31 -3.22 -1.25
CA PRO A 163 -31.00 -2.70 0.07
C PRO A 163 -29.51 -2.86 0.41
N ILE A 164 -28.85 -1.77 0.79
CA ILE A 164 -27.39 -1.71 0.97
C ILE A 164 -26.90 -2.69 2.04
N SER A 165 -27.58 -2.75 3.19
CA SER A 165 -27.16 -3.60 4.31
C SER A 165 -27.15 -5.11 3.97
N PRO A 166 -28.26 -5.70 3.47
CA PRO A 166 -28.27 -7.10 3.01
C PRO A 166 -27.24 -7.40 1.91
N ALA A 167 -27.07 -6.49 0.96
CA ALA A 167 -26.11 -6.68 -0.12
C ALA A 167 -24.65 -6.64 0.38
N LEU A 168 -24.32 -5.76 1.33
CA LEU A 168 -23.01 -5.75 2.00
C LEU A 168 -22.76 -7.03 2.80
N LYS A 169 -23.79 -7.60 3.43
CA LYS A 169 -23.69 -8.88 4.15
C LYS A 169 -23.30 -10.02 3.22
N GLU A 170 -23.90 -10.11 2.04
CA GLU A 170 -23.54 -11.12 1.03
C GLU A 170 -22.14 -10.85 0.46
N LEU A 171 -21.82 -9.59 0.12
CA LEU A 171 -20.48 -9.21 -0.36
C LEU A 171 -19.38 -9.60 0.62
N GLY A 172 -19.62 -9.44 1.93
CA GLY A 172 -18.67 -9.82 2.98
C GLY A 172 -18.27 -11.30 2.97
N LYS A 173 -19.15 -12.20 2.50
CA LYS A 173 -18.87 -13.65 2.41
C LYS A 173 -17.84 -13.97 1.33
N ASP A 174 -17.92 -13.28 0.18
CA ASP A 174 -17.09 -13.55 -0.99
C ASP A 174 -15.75 -12.81 -1.01
N VAL A 175 -15.61 -11.75 -0.21
CA VAL A 175 -14.39 -10.95 -0.16
C VAL A 175 -13.22 -11.74 0.43
N ARG A 176 -12.14 -11.93 -0.36
CA ARG A 176 -10.91 -12.62 0.08
C ARG A 176 -10.08 -11.85 1.11
N SER A 177 -10.11 -10.52 1.06
CA SER A 177 -9.31 -9.67 1.95
C SER A 177 -9.94 -9.57 3.33
N ARG A 178 -9.26 -10.12 4.36
CA ARG A 178 -9.70 -10.02 5.77
C ARG A 178 -9.88 -8.57 6.25
N ARG A 179 -9.18 -7.60 5.66
CA ARG A 179 -9.30 -6.18 6.02
C ARG A 179 -10.60 -5.60 5.50
N VAL A 180 -10.87 -5.82 4.21
CA VAL A 180 -12.10 -5.35 3.55
C VAL A 180 -13.33 -6.00 4.17
N ARG A 181 -13.27 -7.31 4.44
CA ARG A 181 -14.37 -8.03 5.11
C ARG A 181 -14.75 -7.42 6.46
N ARG A 182 -13.76 -7.02 7.27
CA ARG A 182 -14.01 -6.37 8.56
C ARG A 182 -14.68 -4.99 8.41
N VAL A 183 -14.19 -4.19 7.47
CA VAL A 183 -14.79 -2.87 7.19
C VAL A 183 -16.23 -3.01 6.69
N ILE A 184 -16.48 -3.95 5.77
CA ILE A 184 -17.83 -4.25 5.28
C ILE A 184 -18.76 -4.65 6.44
N ALA A 185 -18.30 -5.52 7.34
CA ALA A 185 -19.09 -5.98 8.49
C ALA A 185 -19.41 -4.85 9.49
N ASP A 186 -18.45 -3.95 9.77
CA ASP A 186 -18.71 -2.80 10.66
C ASP A 186 -19.71 -1.82 10.01
N ILE A 187 -19.53 -1.49 8.73
CA ILE A 187 -20.45 -0.63 7.98
C ILE A 187 -21.86 -1.26 7.95
N GLN A 188 -21.97 -2.55 7.64
CA GLN A 188 -23.25 -3.26 7.60
C GLN A 188 -23.95 -3.25 8.96
N LYS A 189 -23.24 -3.54 10.06
CA LYS A 189 -23.80 -3.49 11.42
C LYS A 189 -24.31 -2.09 11.78
N ARG A 190 -23.59 -1.04 11.39
CA ARG A 190 -24.00 0.36 11.63
C ARG A 190 -25.25 0.74 10.84
N LEU A 191 -25.32 0.33 9.57
CA LEU A 191 -26.51 0.52 8.74
C LEU A 191 -27.73 -0.23 9.32
N GLU A 192 -27.54 -1.44 9.84
CA GLU A 192 -28.62 -2.18 10.53
C GLU A 192 -29.10 -1.49 11.81
N SER A 193 -28.19 -0.78 12.50
CA SER A 193 -28.56 0.04 13.66
C SER A 193 -29.24 1.38 13.31
N GLY A 194 -29.47 1.65 12.02
CA GLY A 194 -30.16 2.86 11.55
C GLY A 194 -29.23 4.06 11.26
N ALA A 195 -27.91 3.88 11.29
CA ALA A 195 -26.98 4.93 10.88
C ALA A 195 -27.09 5.21 9.36
N THR A 196 -26.82 6.45 8.96
CA THR A 196 -26.67 6.80 7.53
C THR A 196 -25.41 6.17 6.93
N LEU A 197 -25.32 6.09 5.61
CA LEU A 197 -24.12 5.56 4.94
C LEU A 197 -22.90 6.45 5.24
N GLU A 198 -23.07 7.77 5.29
CA GLU A 198 -21.99 8.67 5.70
C GLU A 198 -21.49 8.35 7.12
N GLU A 199 -22.37 8.21 8.11
CA GLU A 199 -22.00 7.90 9.49
C GLU A 199 -21.32 6.54 9.61
N ALA A 200 -21.81 5.54 8.87
CA ALA A 200 -21.23 4.22 8.84
C ALA A 200 -19.81 4.23 8.23
N LEU A 201 -19.57 5.00 7.18
CA LEU A 201 -18.25 5.16 6.56
C LEU A 201 -17.30 6.02 7.41
N LYS A 202 -17.83 6.99 8.15
CA LYS A 202 -17.07 7.90 9.01
C LYS A 202 -16.36 7.17 10.16
N SER A 203 -16.81 5.97 10.55
CA SER A 203 -16.09 5.11 11.51
C SER A 203 -14.72 4.65 11.01
N HIS A 204 -14.44 4.82 9.71
CA HIS A 204 -13.18 4.45 9.07
C HIS A 204 -12.48 5.66 8.40
N PRO A 205 -12.03 6.67 9.17
CA PRO A 205 -11.45 7.90 8.63
C PRO A 205 -10.11 7.68 7.91
N GLU A 206 -9.42 6.56 8.18
CA GLU A 206 -8.20 6.17 7.45
C GLU A 206 -8.50 5.71 6.01
N ALA A 207 -9.72 5.28 5.73
CA ALA A 207 -10.14 4.78 4.42
C ALA A 207 -10.92 5.84 3.61
N PHE A 208 -11.79 6.61 4.26
CA PHE A 208 -12.68 7.56 3.58
C PHE A 208 -12.33 8.99 3.95
N SER A 209 -11.94 9.77 2.93
CA SER A 209 -11.63 11.19 3.10
C SER A 209 -12.88 12.02 3.42
N GLN A 210 -12.72 13.21 4.01
CA GLN A 210 -13.84 14.13 4.27
C GLN A 210 -14.61 14.48 2.99
N VAL A 211 -13.93 14.67 1.85
CA VAL A 211 -14.62 14.91 0.57
C VAL A 211 -15.47 13.71 0.14
N TYR A 212 -14.98 12.48 0.37
CA TYR A 212 -15.76 11.27 0.09
C TYR A 212 -17.04 11.25 0.93
N LEU A 213 -16.91 11.49 2.24
CA LEU A 213 -18.05 11.51 3.17
C LEU A 213 -19.06 12.62 2.81
N SER A 214 -18.60 13.83 2.53
CA SER A 214 -19.47 14.95 2.13
C SER A 214 -20.21 14.69 0.82
N LEU A 215 -19.57 14.02 -0.14
CA LEU A 215 -20.22 13.61 -1.39
C LEU A 215 -21.30 12.56 -1.12
N ILE A 216 -21.01 11.53 -0.32
CA ILE A 216 -22.02 10.52 0.08
C ILE A 216 -23.20 11.20 0.77
N ARG A 217 -22.95 12.08 1.75
CA ARG A 217 -24.01 12.85 2.44
C ARG A 217 -24.86 13.65 1.46
N ALA A 218 -24.24 14.33 0.49
CA ALA A 218 -24.94 15.08 -0.53
C ALA A 218 -25.78 14.16 -1.44
N GLY A 219 -25.24 13.00 -1.83
CA GLY A 219 -25.95 11.99 -2.61
C GLY A 219 -27.14 11.37 -1.86
N GLU A 220 -27.00 11.08 -0.58
CA GLU A 220 -28.09 10.58 0.27
C GLU A 220 -29.20 11.63 0.41
N ARG A 221 -28.85 12.90 0.65
CA ARG A 221 -29.82 14.00 0.80
C ARG A 221 -30.57 14.32 -0.49
N THR A 222 -29.89 14.24 -1.64
CA THR A 222 -30.48 14.55 -2.95
C THR A 222 -31.14 13.33 -3.61
N GLY A 223 -31.03 12.13 -3.01
CA GLY A 223 -31.46 10.87 -3.62
C GLY A 223 -30.60 10.43 -4.81
N ASN A 224 -29.53 11.16 -5.14
CA ASN A 224 -28.63 10.86 -6.26
C ASN A 224 -27.36 10.09 -5.80
N LEU A 225 -27.52 9.12 -4.91
CA LEU A 225 -26.41 8.33 -4.39
C LEU A 225 -25.68 7.56 -5.50
N SER A 226 -26.42 7.02 -6.48
CA SER A 226 -25.85 6.32 -7.64
C SER A 226 -24.93 7.22 -8.48
N GLY A 227 -25.34 8.47 -8.76
CA GLY A 227 -24.53 9.42 -9.52
C GLY A 227 -23.24 9.79 -8.78
N VAL A 228 -23.36 10.05 -7.48
CA VAL A 228 -22.20 10.33 -6.61
C VAL A 228 -21.22 9.17 -6.57
N LEU A 229 -21.72 7.95 -6.33
CA LEU A 229 -20.88 6.75 -6.30
C LEU A 229 -20.20 6.53 -7.66
N GLY A 230 -20.86 6.82 -8.78
CA GLY A 230 -20.24 6.78 -10.12
C GLY A 230 -19.05 7.72 -10.26
N GLN A 231 -19.17 8.95 -9.76
CA GLN A 231 -18.07 9.91 -9.73
C GLN A 231 -16.93 9.42 -8.81
N LEU A 232 -17.26 8.87 -7.64
CA LEU A 232 -16.30 8.33 -6.69
C LEU A 232 -15.55 7.10 -7.23
N VAL A 233 -16.24 6.19 -7.93
CA VAL A 233 -15.62 5.04 -8.63
C VAL A 233 -14.64 5.54 -9.68
N THR A 234 -15.06 6.48 -10.52
CA THR A 234 -14.20 7.07 -11.55
C THR A 234 -12.95 7.70 -10.93
N TYR A 235 -13.11 8.46 -9.85
CA TYR A 235 -12.00 9.07 -9.12
C TYR A 235 -11.08 8.04 -8.46
N ALA A 236 -11.63 7.01 -7.81
CA ALA A 236 -10.86 5.97 -7.13
C ALA A 236 -10.06 5.10 -8.13
N ASN A 237 -10.67 4.71 -9.25
CA ASN A 237 -10.00 3.95 -10.30
C ASN A 237 -8.85 4.74 -10.94
N ARG A 238 -9.04 6.04 -11.19
CA ARG A 238 -7.96 6.92 -11.67
C ARG A 238 -6.78 6.94 -10.70
N GLN A 239 -7.03 7.00 -9.39
CA GLN A 239 -5.94 6.95 -8.40
C GLN A 239 -5.18 5.61 -8.41
N VAL A 240 -5.90 4.50 -8.56
CA VAL A 240 -5.30 3.16 -8.67
C VAL A 240 -4.43 3.07 -9.91
N GLU A 241 -4.92 3.56 -11.05
CA GLU A 241 -4.20 3.54 -12.33
C GLU A 241 -2.94 4.41 -12.30
N VAL A 242 -3.03 5.63 -11.77
CA VAL A 242 -1.85 6.50 -11.63
C VAL A 242 -0.80 5.81 -10.75
N ARG A 243 -1.22 5.17 -9.66
CA ARG A 243 -0.31 4.47 -8.76
C ARG A 243 0.33 3.24 -9.41
N SER A 244 -0.43 2.42 -10.13
CA SER A 244 0.13 1.23 -10.81
C SER A 244 1.11 1.64 -11.89
N ARG A 245 0.78 2.66 -12.69
CA ARG A 245 1.69 3.20 -13.71
C ARG A 245 2.99 3.72 -13.09
N LEU A 246 2.92 4.39 -11.94
CA LEU A 246 4.13 4.83 -11.22
C LEU A 246 4.96 3.65 -10.72
N GLU A 247 4.32 2.62 -10.14
CA GLU A 247 4.98 1.42 -9.65
C GLU A 247 5.70 0.66 -10.78
N GLU A 248 5.05 0.50 -11.94
CA GLU A 248 5.61 -0.16 -13.13
C GLU A 248 6.86 0.57 -13.65
N VAL A 249 6.80 1.90 -13.70
CA VAL A 249 7.86 2.67 -14.33
C VAL A 249 9.06 2.90 -13.39
N ILE A 250 8.85 2.94 -12.07
CA ILE A 250 9.94 3.06 -11.08
C ILE A 250 10.72 1.75 -10.94
N ALA A 251 10.11 0.60 -11.25
CA ALA A 251 10.74 -0.71 -11.10
C ALA A 251 12.04 -0.84 -11.91
N TYR A 252 12.07 -0.35 -13.15
CA TYR A 252 13.24 -0.47 -14.03
C TYR A 252 14.45 0.37 -13.55
N PRO A 253 14.33 1.69 -13.28
CA PRO A 253 15.41 2.46 -12.66
C PRO A 253 15.93 1.86 -11.36
N LEU A 254 15.04 1.38 -10.50
CA LEU A 254 15.42 0.80 -9.23
C LEU A 254 16.26 -0.47 -9.41
N PHE A 255 15.86 -1.35 -10.32
CA PHE A 255 16.63 -2.55 -10.66
C PHE A 255 18.04 -2.20 -11.16
N LEU A 256 18.16 -1.22 -12.06
CA LEU A 256 19.46 -0.78 -12.57
C LEU A 256 20.35 -0.18 -11.46
N ILE A 257 19.79 0.66 -10.60
CA ILE A 257 20.52 1.25 -9.47
C ILE A 257 21.04 0.14 -8.54
N ILE A 258 20.20 -0.86 -8.24
CA ILE A 258 20.61 -2.00 -7.41
C ILE A 258 21.74 -2.78 -8.10
N ALA A 259 21.64 -3.03 -9.40
CA ALA A 259 22.68 -3.73 -10.16
C ALA A 259 24.02 -2.97 -10.15
N VAL A 260 23.98 -1.64 -10.34
CA VAL A 260 25.15 -0.75 -10.28
C VAL A 260 25.80 -0.79 -8.90
N VAL A 261 25.01 -0.57 -7.85
CA VAL A 261 25.53 -0.57 -6.47
C VAL A 261 26.13 -1.94 -6.14
N THR A 262 25.48 -3.03 -6.56
CA THR A 262 26.00 -4.40 -6.37
C THR A 262 27.33 -4.60 -7.09
N MET A 263 27.41 -4.20 -8.36
CA MET A 263 28.64 -4.31 -9.16
C MET A 263 29.79 -3.51 -8.56
N LEU A 264 29.55 -2.25 -8.17
CA LEU A 264 30.57 -1.41 -7.52
C LEU A 264 31.02 -1.98 -6.18
N THR A 265 30.09 -2.57 -5.41
CA THR A 265 30.41 -3.22 -4.14
C THR A 265 31.32 -4.42 -4.35
N ILE A 266 31.00 -5.30 -5.32
CA ILE A 266 31.87 -6.45 -5.67
C ILE A 266 33.24 -5.98 -6.15
N PHE A 267 33.27 -4.96 -7.02
CA PHE A 267 34.52 -4.37 -7.50
C PHE A 267 35.40 -3.87 -6.35
N SER A 268 34.83 -3.14 -5.40
CA SER A 268 35.60 -2.58 -4.29
C SER A 268 36.09 -3.64 -3.30
N ILE A 269 35.30 -4.70 -3.04
CA ILE A 269 35.67 -5.73 -2.05
C ILE A 269 36.69 -6.72 -2.64
N VAL A 270 36.56 -7.09 -3.92
CA VAL A 270 37.35 -8.19 -4.50
C VAL A 270 38.53 -7.70 -5.32
N ILE A 271 38.32 -6.69 -6.17
CA ILE A 271 39.31 -6.29 -7.17
C ILE A 271 40.30 -5.28 -6.59
N LEU A 272 39.79 -4.30 -5.85
CA LEU A 272 40.56 -3.19 -5.32
C LEU A 272 41.66 -3.57 -4.30
N PRO A 273 41.45 -4.47 -3.31
CA PRO A 273 42.52 -4.80 -2.35
C PRO A 273 43.73 -5.46 -3.01
N ASN A 274 43.54 -6.17 -4.12
CA ASN A 274 44.64 -6.73 -4.89
C ASN A 274 45.56 -5.62 -5.45
N PHE A 275 44.99 -4.48 -5.86
CA PHE A 275 45.77 -3.33 -6.33
C PHE A 275 46.42 -2.56 -5.20
N GLU A 276 45.78 -2.46 -4.03
CA GLU A 276 46.35 -1.80 -2.85
C GLU A 276 47.61 -2.53 -2.36
N ASN A 277 47.58 -3.85 -2.29
CA ASN A 277 48.76 -4.65 -1.91
C ASN A 277 49.95 -4.42 -2.87
N ILE A 278 49.69 -4.33 -4.18
CA ILE A 278 50.73 -4.05 -5.17
C ILE A 278 51.28 -2.63 -4.98
N TYR A 279 50.41 -1.61 -4.87
CA TYR A 279 50.84 -0.21 -4.74
C TYR A 279 51.52 0.13 -3.41
N SER A 280 51.12 -0.53 -2.31
CA SER A 280 51.77 -0.38 -1.00
C SER A 280 53.24 -0.80 -1.04
N THR A 281 53.58 -1.78 -1.88
CA THR A 281 54.96 -2.24 -2.09
C THR A 281 55.81 -1.20 -2.85
N PHE A 282 55.19 -0.37 -3.69
CA PHE A 282 55.86 0.70 -4.45
C PHE A 282 55.85 2.08 -3.75
N GLY A 283 55.28 2.18 -2.54
CA GLY A 283 55.31 3.41 -1.74
C GLY A 283 54.57 4.62 -2.34
N ARG A 284 53.64 4.41 -3.30
CA ARG A 284 52.90 5.49 -3.97
C ARG A 284 51.40 5.43 -3.70
N GLN A 285 50.78 6.62 -3.67
CA GLN A 285 49.34 6.75 -3.50
C GLN A 285 48.58 6.37 -4.78
N LEU A 286 47.42 5.74 -4.60
CA LEU A 286 46.50 5.37 -5.68
C LEU A 286 46.04 6.61 -6.48
N PRO A 287 45.87 6.51 -7.81
CA PRO A 287 45.30 7.59 -8.62
C PRO A 287 43.94 8.08 -8.09
N TRP A 288 43.61 9.37 -8.34
CA TRP A 288 42.37 9.98 -7.81
C TRP A 288 41.07 9.25 -8.20
N PRO A 289 40.90 8.65 -9.41
CA PRO A 289 39.69 7.91 -9.75
C PRO A 289 39.54 6.65 -8.89
N THR A 290 40.65 5.96 -8.65
CA THR A 290 40.74 4.76 -7.82
C THR A 290 40.49 5.08 -6.34
N ARG A 291 40.94 6.24 -5.85
CA ARG A 291 40.61 6.75 -4.50
C ARG A 291 39.15 7.15 -4.33
N ALA A 292 38.53 7.75 -5.35
CA ALA A 292 37.10 8.06 -5.32
C ALA A 292 36.26 6.77 -5.31
N ALA A 293 36.64 5.78 -6.11
CA ALA A 293 36.04 4.44 -6.07
C ALA A 293 36.20 3.78 -4.70
N PHE A 294 37.36 3.94 -4.05
CA PHE A 294 37.63 3.47 -2.68
C PHE A 294 36.70 4.14 -1.65
N ALA A 295 36.49 5.46 -1.72
CA ALA A 295 35.61 6.16 -0.79
C ALA A 295 34.14 5.73 -0.91
N ILE A 296 33.67 5.51 -2.14
CA ILE A 296 32.31 5.01 -2.41
C ILE A 296 32.20 3.55 -1.96
N GLY A 297 33.19 2.73 -2.32
CA GLY A 297 33.27 1.32 -1.98
C GLY A 297 33.35 1.07 -0.48
N HIS A 298 34.13 1.84 0.28
CA HIS A 298 34.13 1.82 1.74
C HIS A 298 32.84 2.35 2.34
N PHE A 299 32.15 3.32 1.72
CA PHE A 299 30.85 3.76 2.24
C PHE A 299 29.81 2.62 2.21
N PHE A 300 29.78 1.83 1.15
CA PHE A 300 28.89 0.66 1.04
C PHE A 300 29.43 -0.58 1.76
N GLY A 301 30.75 -0.80 1.71
CA GLY A 301 31.46 -1.91 2.36
C GLY A 301 31.53 -1.77 3.87
N ALA A 302 31.83 -0.59 4.41
CA ALA A 302 31.80 -0.34 5.86
C ALA A 302 30.39 -0.45 6.45
N LEU A 303 29.35 -0.23 5.64
CA LEU A 303 27.97 -0.52 6.04
C LEU A 303 27.73 -2.03 6.20
N GLY A 304 28.35 -2.86 5.34
CA GLY A 304 28.31 -4.32 5.38
C GLY A 304 29.22 -4.94 6.44
N ASP A 305 30.48 -4.49 6.54
CA ASP A 305 31.45 -4.95 7.54
C ASP A 305 31.05 -4.54 8.96
N ARG A 306 30.51 -3.33 9.16
CA ARG A 306 29.88 -2.98 10.44
C ARG A 306 28.64 -3.82 10.72
N PHE A 307 27.90 -4.29 9.72
CA PHE A 307 26.76 -5.18 9.96
C PHE A 307 27.20 -6.59 10.38
N MET A 308 28.36 -7.04 9.91
CA MET A 308 28.89 -8.40 10.12
C MET A 308 29.81 -8.51 11.34
N GLN A 309 30.45 -7.40 11.76
CA GLN A 309 31.28 -7.29 12.97
C GLN A 309 30.62 -6.48 14.11
N ALA A 310 29.42 -5.93 13.92
CA ALA A 310 28.71 -5.23 14.99
C ALA A 310 28.46 -6.17 16.16
N SER A 311 28.89 -5.74 17.35
CA SER A 311 28.41 -6.32 18.60
C SER A 311 26.88 -6.24 18.67
N PRO A 312 26.18 -7.16 19.37
CA PRO A 312 24.72 -7.11 19.48
C PRO A 312 24.16 -5.76 19.96
N ALA A 313 24.95 -5.00 20.71
CA ALA A 313 24.60 -3.67 21.19
C ALA A 313 24.57 -2.61 20.07
N GLU A 314 25.50 -2.63 19.11
CA GLU A 314 25.53 -1.65 18.00
C GLU A 314 24.38 -1.87 17.01
N LEU A 315 23.99 -3.12 16.78
CA LEU A 315 22.77 -3.47 16.04
C LEU A 315 21.51 -2.97 16.74
N LEU A 316 21.49 -2.99 18.08
CA LEU A 316 20.39 -2.46 18.88
C LEU A 316 20.28 -0.94 18.76
N TYR A 317 21.40 -0.20 18.80
CA TYR A 317 21.43 1.25 18.62
C TYR A 317 21.08 1.67 17.19
N ALA A 318 21.55 0.95 16.17
CA ALA A 318 21.16 1.21 14.78
C ALA A 318 19.67 0.90 14.54
N GLY A 319 19.16 -0.18 15.13
CA GLY A 319 17.73 -0.52 15.12
C GLY A 319 16.88 0.53 15.86
N LEU A 320 17.35 1.03 17.00
CA LEU A 320 16.72 2.10 17.76
C LEU A 320 16.75 3.43 16.98
N ALA A 321 17.86 3.78 16.35
CA ALA A 321 17.98 4.96 15.51
C ALA A 321 17.06 4.89 14.28
N LEU A 322 16.95 3.73 13.63
CA LEU A 322 15.99 3.49 12.55
C LEU A 322 14.54 3.54 13.05
N MET A 323 14.27 3.01 14.24
CA MET A 323 12.94 3.06 14.85
C MET A 323 12.55 4.49 15.23
N VAL A 324 13.48 5.27 15.81
CA VAL A 324 13.30 6.68 16.15
C VAL A 324 13.15 7.52 14.88
N LEU A 325 13.95 7.27 13.84
CA LEU A 325 13.80 7.93 12.55
C LEU A 325 12.46 7.57 11.89
N TRP A 326 12.06 6.31 11.95
CA TRP A 326 10.76 5.86 11.43
C TRP A 326 9.60 6.51 12.20
N LEU A 327 9.70 6.58 13.52
CA LEU A 327 8.72 7.23 14.39
C LEU A 327 8.68 8.74 14.10
N PHE A 328 9.85 9.38 13.94
CA PHE A 328 9.97 10.79 13.59
C PHE A 328 9.37 11.08 12.21
N VAL A 329 9.65 10.27 11.21
CA VAL A 329 9.04 10.40 9.86
C VAL A 329 7.53 10.13 9.93
N ARG A 330 7.08 9.19 10.75
CA ARG A 330 5.65 8.90 10.95
C ARG A 330 4.94 10.08 11.61
N ILE A 331 5.51 10.62 12.69
CA ILE A 331 4.97 11.79 13.40
C ILE A 331 5.03 13.04 12.52
N ALA A 332 6.12 13.25 11.78
CA ALA A 332 6.24 14.36 10.84
C ALA A 332 5.20 14.24 9.70
N ARG A 333 4.84 13.04 9.27
CA ARG A 333 3.77 12.82 8.28
C ARG A 333 2.36 13.08 8.84
N THR A 334 2.14 12.88 10.14
CA THR A 334 0.84 13.14 10.78
C THR A 334 0.70 14.57 11.28
N THR A 335 1.81 15.28 11.50
CA THR A 335 1.83 16.64 12.06
C THR A 335 1.77 17.68 10.95
N GLU A 336 0.98 18.75 11.15
CA GLU A 336 0.86 19.86 10.18
C GLU A 336 2.21 20.48 9.77
N TRP A 337 3.15 20.54 10.71
CA TRP A 337 4.49 21.09 10.48
C TRP A 337 5.29 20.25 9.47
N GLY A 338 5.27 18.93 9.59
CA GLY A 338 5.99 18.06 8.65
C GLY A 338 5.33 18.03 7.27
N ALA A 339 4.00 18.19 7.18
CA ALA A 339 3.32 18.44 5.92
C ALA A 339 3.78 19.76 5.25
N ARG A 340 3.94 20.85 6.02
CA ARG A 340 4.47 22.14 5.51
C ARG A 340 5.91 22.01 5.01
N ILE A 341 6.76 21.27 5.71
CA ILE A 341 8.15 21.04 5.29
C ILE A 341 8.20 20.18 4.05
N ALA A 342 7.45 19.08 4.01
CA ALA A 342 7.37 18.20 2.85
C ALA A 342 6.93 18.98 1.60
N ASP A 343 5.94 19.87 1.73
CA ASP A 343 5.50 20.74 0.65
C ASP A 343 6.62 21.69 0.19
N ARG A 344 7.34 22.34 1.12
CA ARG A 344 8.48 23.21 0.76
C ARG A 344 9.60 22.45 0.03
N ILE A 345 9.94 21.24 0.48
CA ILE A 345 10.98 20.42 -0.15
C ILE A 345 10.54 20.01 -1.55
N LYS A 346 9.31 19.49 -1.71
CA LYS A 346 8.77 19.09 -3.02
C LYS A 346 8.68 20.26 -4.00
N LEU A 347 8.34 21.46 -3.51
CA LEU A 347 8.28 22.67 -4.32
C LEU A 347 9.66 23.26 -4.65
N ARG A 348 10.73 22.87 -3.96
CA ARG A 348 12.10 23.33 -4.25
C ARG A 348 12.76 22.57 -5.39
N ILE A 349 12.40 21.31 -5.61
CA ILE A 349 12.99 20.51 -6.69
C ILE A 349 12.39 20.99 -8.01
N PRO A 350 13.13 21.73 -8.87
CA PRO A 350 12.56 22.49 -9.99
C PRO A 350 11.78 21.61 -10.98
N PHE A 351 12.24 20.38 -11.14
CA PHE A 351 11.60 19.41 -12.01
C PHE A 351 10.24 18.93 -11.44
N PHE A 352 10.21 18.49 -10.18
CA PHE A 352 9.00 17.96 -9.53
C PHE A 352 8.02 19.05 -9.09
N ARG A 353 8.48 20.29 -8.90
CA ARG A 353 7.70 21.45 -8.49
C ARG A 353 6.46 21.62 -9.37
N THR A 354 6.65 21.61 -10.68
CA THR A 354 5.56 21.90 -11.63
C THR A 354 4.53 20.78 -11.67
N ILE A 355 4.96 19.52 -11.62
CA ILE A 355 4.06 18.36 -11.56
C ILE A 355 3.27 18.38 -10.26
N TYR A 356 3.96 18.60 -9.14
CA TYR A 356 3.33 18.64 -7.82
C TYR A 356 2.30 19.76 -7.73
N ALA A 357 2.66 21.00 -8.09
CA ALA A 357 1.75 22.14 -8.09
C ALA A 357 0.53 21.91 -8.99
N THR A 358 0.73 21.40 -10.21
CA THR A 358 -0.37 21.08 -11.14
C THR A 358 -1.28 20.00 -10.56
N SER A 359 -0.72 18.98 -9.88
CA SER A 359 -1.51 17.91 -9.24
C SER A 359 -2.33 18.39 -8.04
N LEU A 360 -1.93 19.48 -7.37
CA LEU A 360 -2.71 20.06 -6.29
C LEU A 360 -3.88 20.87 -6.85
N VAL A 361 -3.65 21.63 -7.92
CA VAL A 361 -4.71 22.36 -8.62
C VAL A 361 -5.72 21.38 -9.24
N GLU A 362 -5.25 20.29 -9.87
CA GLU A 362 -6.12 19.23 -10.39
C GLU A 362 -7.04 18.68 -9.30
N ARG A 363 -6.48 18.20 -8.18
CA ARG A 363 -7.28 17.66 -7.06
C ARG A 363 -8.26 18.65 -6.50
N PHE A 364 -7.82 19.89 -6.26
CA PHE A 364 -8.69 20.97 -5.78
C PHE A 364 -9.87 21.18 -6.75
N THR A 365 -9.57 21.35 -8.04
CA THR A 365 -10.58 21.66 -9.06
C THR A 365 -11.54 20.48 -9.24
N ARG A 366 -11.03 19.24 -9.21
CA ARG A 366 -11.84 18.02 -9.30
C ARG A 366 -12.78 17.88 -8.11
N CYS A 367 -12.26 18.00 -6.89
CA CYS A 367 -13.07 17.91 -5.68
C CYS A 367 -14.12 19.01 -5.61
N LEU A 368 -13.75 20.24 -5.95
CA LEU A 368 -14.69 21.36 -5.99
C LEU A 368 -15.79 21.14 -7.03
N GLY A 369 -15.43 20.70 -8.24
CA GLY A 369 -16.38 20.33 -9.29
C GLY A 369 -17.36 19.25 -8.84
N MET A 370 -16.86 18.14 -8.29
CA MET A 370 -17.72 17.06 -7.77
C MET A 370 -18.66 17.54 -6.67
N LEU A 371 -18.17 18.33 -5.70
CA LEU A 371 -19.01 18.83 -4.60
C LEU A 371 -20.11 19.76 -5.12
N LEU A 372 -19.76 20.72 -5.99
CA LEU A 372 -20.73 21.66 -6.55
C LEU A 372 -21.73 20.97 -7.49
N SER A 373 -21.31 19.97 -8.27
CA SER A 373 -22.22 19.16 -9.11
C SER A 373 -23.26 18.41 -8.28
N ASN A 374 -22.94 18.10 -7.02
CA ASN A 374 -23.85 17.43 -6.08
C ASN A 374 -24.53 18.42 -5.12
N GLN A 375 -24.65 19.70 -5.53
CA GLN A 375 -25.39 20.75 -4.82
C GLN A 375 -24.86 21.08 -3.42
N ALA A 376 -23.59 20.76 -3.13
CA ALA A 376 -22.95 21.22 -1.90
C ALA A 376 -22.75 22.74 -1.95
N GLN A 377 -22.86 23.40 -0.78
CA GLN A 377 -22.70 24.85 -0.68
C GLN A 377 -21.28 25.26 -1.08
N ALA A 378 -21.15 26.33 -1.87
CA ALA A 378 -19.86 26.74 -2.42
C ALA A 378 -18.78 27.05 -1.37
N PRO A 379 -19.05 27.80 -0.28
CA PRO A 379 -18.05 28.07 0.75
C PRO A 379 -17.50 26.79 1.41
N GLU A 380 -18.39 25.88 1.83
CA GLU A 380 -18.00 24.59 2.42
C GLU A 380 -17.23 23.72 1.42
N SER A 381 -17.69 23.69 0.16
CA SER A 381 -17.07 22.92 -0.92
C SER A 381 -15.63 23.36 -1.19
N ILE A 382 -15.34 24.66 -1.14
CA ILE A 382 -13.99 25.21 -1.30
C ILE A 382 -13.08 24.73 -0.16
N ILE A 383 -13.56 24.76 1.09
CA ILE A 383 -12.78 24.32 2.26
C ILE A 383 -12.46 22.83 2.15
N LEU A 384 -13.46 22.01 1.82
CA LEU A 384 -13.29 20.55 1.67
C LEU A 384 -12.36 20.21 0.50
N ALA A 385 -12.53 20.87 -0.65
CA ALA A 385 -11.65 20.71 -1.81
C ALA A 385 -10.20 21.11 -1.49
N ALA A 386 -10.00 22.21 -0.75
CA ALA A 386 -8.70 22.64 -0.29
C ALA A 386 -8.06 21.64 0.69
N ALA A 387 -8.84 21.07 1.60
CA ALA A 387 -8.38 20.03 2.52
C ALA A 387 -7.98 18.74 1.79
N ALA A 388 -8.72 18.34 0.76
CA ALA A 388 -8.43 17.13 -0.02
C ALA A 388 -7.11 17.18 -0.82
N THR A 389 -6.57 18.38 -1.08
CA THR A 389 -5.24 18.51 -1.68
C THR A 389 -4.12 17.99 -0.76
N GLY A 390 -4.36 17.92 0.55
CA GLY A 390 -3.37 17.57 1.57
C GLY A 390 -2.29 18.65 1.80
N SER A 391 -2.31 19.74 1.04
CA SER A 391 -1.32 20.82 1.15
C SER A 391 -1.81 21.92 2.11
N PRO A 392 -1.06 22.24 3.18
CA PRO A 392 -1.37 23.38 4.05
C PRO A 392 -1.46 24.70 3.29
N SER A 393 -0.70 24.83 2.19
CA SER A 393 -0.72 26.04 1.35
C SER A 393 -2.07 26.23 0.62
N PHE A 394 -2.70 25.14 0.21
CA PHE A 394 -4.03 25.18 -0.39
C PHE A 394 -5.12 25.36 0.65
N ARG A 395 -4.98 24.78 1.86
CA ARG A 395 -5.94 24.99 2.97
C ARG A 395 -6.10 26.47 3.31
N GLY A 396 -5.00 27.21 3.47
CA GLY A 396 -5.05 28.65 3.74
C GLY A 396 -5.68 29.46 2.60
N ALA A 397 -5.30 29.18 1.36
CA ALA A 397 -5.88 29.85 0.19
C ALA A 397 -7.37 29.54 0.00
N GLY A 398 -7.78 28.29 0.29
CA GLY A 398 -9.17 27.84 0.24
C GLY A 398 -10.04 28.51 1.30
N MET A 399 -9.56 28.65 2.53
CA MET A 399 -10.29 29.38 3.59
C MET A 399 -10.52 30.85 3.20
N GLY A 400 -9.50 31.52 2.65
CA GLY A 400 -9.66 32.89 2.14
C GLY A 400 -10.67 32.99 1.00
N ALA A 401 -10.60 32.08 0.02
CA ALA A 401 -11.56 32.04 -1.09
C ALA A 401 -12.99 31.72 -0.63
N ALA A 402 -13.16 30.78 0.31
CA ALA A 402 -14.46 30.44 0.89
C ALA A 402 -15.09 31.62 1.63
N LEU A 403 -14.27 32.40 2.36
CA LEU A 403 -14.72 33.61 3.02
C LEU A 403 -15.17 34.68 2.01
N LEU A 404 -14.44 34.88 0.91
CA LEU A 404 -14.89 35.81 -0.13
C LEU A 404 -16.25 35.39 -0.72
N VAL A 405 -16.40 34.11 -1.07
CA VAL A 405 -17.67 33.59 -1.63
C VAL A 405 -18.81 33.67 -0.62
N SER A 406 -18.56 33.48 0.68
CA SER A 406 -19.59 33.65 1.70
C SER A 406 -20.07 35.10 1.85
N HIS A 407 -19.26 36.08 1.45
CA HIS A 407 -19.64 37.50 1.38
C HIS A 407 -20.30 37.89 0.05
N GLY A 408 -20.58 36.93 -0.84
CA GLY A 408 -21.27 37.17 -2.10
C GLY A 408 -20.35 37.49 -3.29
N GLU A 409 -19.03 37.40 -3.12
CA GLU A 409 -18.09 37.48 -4.25
C GLU A 409 -18.28 36.30 -5.21
N ARG A 410 -18.06 36.57 -6.49
CA ARG A 410 -18.04 35.53 -7.53
C ARG A 410 -16.95 34.49 -7.24
N LEU A 411 -17.24 33.22 -7.48
CA LEU A 411 -16.31 32.11 -7.31
C LEU A 411 -15.02 32.35 -8.11
N VAL A 412 -15.14 32.89 -9.32
CA VAL A 412 -13.99 33.14 -10.20
C VAL A 412 -13.09 34.23 -9.63
N SER A 413 -13.67 35.29 -9.06
CA SER A 413 -12.93 36.37 -8.39
C SER A 413 -12.19 35.84 -7.17
N ALA A 414 -12.87 35.05 -6.34
CA ALA A 414 -12.28 34.43 -5.15
C ALA A 414 -11.11 33.49 -5.51
N LEU A 415 -11.24 32.70 -6.57
CA LEU A 415 -10.18 31.81 -7.05
C LEU A 415 -9.05 32.57 -7.75
N ALA A 416 -9.34 33.68 -8.45
CA ALA A 416 -8.34 34.54 -9.07
C ALA A 416 -7.39 35.15 -8.02
N GLY A 417 -7.91 35.52 -6.85
CA GLY A 417 -7.13 36.04 -5.72
C GLY A 417 -6.04 35.08 -5.24
N THR A 418 -6.20 33.77 -5.43
CA THR A 418 -5.22 32.77 -5.01
C THR A 418 -3.94 32.73 -5.88
N ARG A 419 -3.98 33.30 -7.09
CA ARG A 419 -2.89 33.26 -8.09
C ARG A 419 -2.37 31.85 -8.45
N ARG A 420 -3.17 30.80 -8.20
CA ARG A 420 -2.82 29.39 -8.52
C ARG A 420 -3.34 28.94 -9.87
N PHE A 421 -4.31 29.65 -10.44
CA PHE A 421 -4.94 29.32 -11.72
C PHE A 421 -4.34 30.13 -12.87
N ARG A 422 -4.26 29.50 -14.05
CA ARG A 422 -3.92 30.20 -15.29
C ARG A 422 -5.05 31.15 -15.69
N ARG A 423 -4.70 32.31 -16.24
CA ARG A 423 -5.68 33.33 -16.68
C ARG A 423 -6.70 32.79 -17.69
N SER A 424 -6.28 31.92 -18.60
CA SER A 424 -7.18 31.26 -19.57
C SER A 424 -8.23 30.38 -18.92
N TYR A 425 -7.91 29.71 -17.81
CA TYR A 425 -8.84 28.83 -17.10
C TYR A 425 -9.80 29.61 -16.21
N LEU A 426 -9.34 30.73 -15.66
CA LEU A 426 -10.23 31.68 -14.97
C LEU A 426 -11.27 32.27 -15.93
N TRP A 427 -10.89 32.54 -17.19
CA TRP A 427 -11.84 33.01 -18.20
C TRP A 427 -12.92 31.96 -18.53
N ILE A 428 -12.53 30.68 -18.72
CA ILE A 428 -13.48 29.58 -18.96
C ILE A 428 -14.44 29.45 -17.77
N LEU A 429 -13.91 29.50 -16.54
CA LEU A 429 -14.73 29.40 -15.34
C LEU A 429 -15.65 30.62 -15.17
N GLY A 430 -15.17 31.82 -15.51
CA GLY A 430 -15.93 33.08 -15.51
C GLY A 430 -17.16 32.99 -16.39
N ASN A 431 -16.94 32.59 -17.65
CA ASN A 431 -18.02 32.39 -18.60
C ASN A 431 -18.97 31.28 -18.14
N ALA A 432 -18.46 30.17 -17.62
CA ALA A 432 -19.30 29.08 -17.13
C ALA A 432 -20.14 29.45 -15.90
N GLU A 433 -19.59 30.26 -14.99
CA GLU A 433 -20.28 30.77 -13.80
C GLU A 433 -21.47 31.65 -14.18
N GLU A 434 -21.31 32.54 -15.17
CA GLU A 434 -22.40 33.37 -15.71
C GLU A 434 -23.56 32.54 -16.26
N HIS A 435 -23.27 31.36 -16.79
CA HIS A 435 -24.27 30.45 -17.36
C HIS A 435 -24.72 29.36 -16.38
N GLY A 436 -24.33 29.43 -15.10
CA GLY A 436 -24.70 28.44 -14.08
C GLY A 436 -24.05 27.06 -14.26
N ARG A 437 -22.98 26.95 -15.07
CA ARG A 437 -22.26 25.70 -15.41
C ARG A 437 -20.86 25.64 -14.82
N ALA A 438 -20.61 26.36 -13.73
CA ALA A 438 -19.32 26.33 -13.03
C ALA A 438 -18.85 24.90 -12.64
N PRO A 439 -19.72 23.97 -12.18
CA PRO A 439 -19.29 22.61 -11.83
C PRO A 439 -18.70 21.84 -13.03
N ASP A 440 -19.35 21.91 -14.19
CA ASP A 440 -18.92 21.23 -15.42
C ASP A 440 -17.58 21.80 -15.93
N ALA A 441 -17.42 23.12 -15.83
CA ALA A 441 -16.17 23.78 -16.17
C ALA A 441 -15.03 23.34 -15.25
N LEU A 442 -15.26 23.24 -13.93
CA LEU A 442 -14.27 22.74 -12.98
C LEU A 442 -13.87 21.30 -13.28
N LEU A 443 -14.81 20.41 -13.57
CA LEU A 443 -14.51 19.03 -13.95
C LEU A 443 -13.69 18.97 -15.25
N SER A 444 -14.05 19.76 -16.26
CA SER A 444 -13.32 19.86 -17.53
C SER A 444 -11.90 20.42 -17.36
N LEU A 445 -11.74 21.41 -16.48
CA LEU A 445 -10.45 21.97 -16.10
C LEU A 445 -9.59 20.95 -15.34
N ALA A 446 -10.20 20.18 -14.43
CA ALA A 446 -9.51 19.09 -13.74
C ALA A 446 -8.96 18.04 -14.71
N GLU A 447 -9.75 17.63 -15.71
CA GLU A 447 -9.28 16.71 -16.76
C GLU A 447 -8.15 17.29 -17.62
N SER A 448 -8.15 18.60 -17.84
CA SER A 448 -7.07 19.28 -18.55
C SER A 448 -5.77 19.30 -17.73
N TYR A 449 -5.86 19.60 -16.43
CA TYR A 449 -4.71 19.52 -15.53
C TYR A 449 -4.21 18.09 -15.32
N GLU A 450 -5.11 17.10 -15.27
CA GLU A 450 -4.76 15.67 -15.18
C GLU A 450 -3.96 15.21 -16.40
N ARG A 451 -4.38 15.61 -17.60
CA ARG A 451 -3.62 15.37 -18.84
C ARG A 451 -2.24 16.03 -18.80
N GLU A 452 -2.14 17.26 -18.27
CA GLU A 452 -0.85 17.95 -18.09
C GLU A 452 0.07 17.22 -17.09
N VAL A 453 -0.47 16.78 -15.94
CA VAL A 453 0.26 15.99 -14.94
C VAL A 453 0.75 14.68 -15.54
N THR A 454 -0.12 13.95 -16.23
CA THR A 454 0.21 12.65 -16.84
C THR A 454 1.27 12.81 -17.93
N ARG A 455 1.13 13.81 -18.82
CA ARG A 455 2.11 14.08 -19.88
C ARG A 455 3.48 14.42 -19.30
N ARG A 456 3.55 15.30 -18.30
CA ARG A 456 4.81 15.67 -17.65
C ARG A 456 5.45 14.50 -16.92
N THR A 457 4.64 13.69 -16.23
CA THR A 457 5.09 12.48 -15.53
C THR A 457 5.62 11.43 -16.52
N ARG A 458 5.03 11.32 -17.70
CA ARG A 458 5.53 10.44 -18.76
C ARG A 458 6.87 10.94 -19.32
N LEU A 459 6.99 12.24 -19.64
CA LEU A 459 8.19 12.85 -20.21
C LEU A 459 9.44 12.70 -19.32
N LEU A 460 9.37 13.20 -18.08
CA LEU A 460 9.38 12.19 -17.03
C LEU A 460 10.39 11.06 -17.05
N LEU A 461 9.71 9.95 -16.89
CA LEU A 461 10.21 8.63 -16.75
C LEU A 461 10.76 8.13 -18.09
N THR A 462 10.24 8.61 -19.22
CA THR A 462 10.80 8.32 -20.55
C THR A 462 12.20 8.90 -20.70
N MET A 463 12.49 10.10 -20.19
CA MET A 463 13.84 10.66 -20.20
C MET A 463 14.77 10.03 -19.16
N ALA A 464 14.21 9.48 -18.08
CA ALA A 464 15.01 8.77 -17.08
C ALA A 464 15.71 7.53 -17.66
N GLY A 465 15.08 6.80 -18.59
CA GLY A 465 15.68 5.63 -19.25
C GLY A 465 17.00 5.95 -19.97
N PRO A 466 17.00 6.81 -21.01
CA PRO A 466 18.23 7.22 -21.70
C PRO A 466 19.28 7.83 -20.77
N ALA A 467 18.85 8.68 -19.81
CA ALA A 467 19.78 9.25 -18.84
C ALA A 467 20.47 8.17 -17.99
N LEU A 468 19.73 7.14 -17.55
CA LEU A 468 20.28 5.99 -16.82
C LEU A 468 21.21 5.16 -17.69
N THR A 469 20.90 4.94 -18.97
CA THR A 469 21.78 4.20 -19.89
C THR A 469 23.09 4.94 -20.13
N VAL A 470 23.05 6.26 -20.32
CA VAL A 470 24.25 7.11 -20.46
C VAL A 470 25.06 7.08 -19.16
N ALA A 471 24.40 7.24 -18.01
CA ALA A 471 25.07 7.15 -16.71
C ALA A 471 25.72 5.78 -16.49
N MET A 472 25.07 4.69 -16.91
CA MET A 472 25.63 3.33 -16.86
C MET A 472 26.88 3.20 -17.74
N GLY A 473 26.83 3.70 -18.97
CA GLY A 473 27.99 3.70 -19.87
C GLY A 473 29.17 4.48 -19.29
N LEU A 474 28.91 5.68 -18.75
CA LEU A 474 29.93 6.49 -18.07
C LEU A 474 30.49 5.77 -16.83
N LEU A 475 29.64 5.10 -16.06
CA LEU A 475 30.07 4.34 -14.89
C LEU A 475 30.98 3.18 -15.28
N ILE A 476 30.59 2.38 -16.28
CA ILE A 476 31.40 1.25 -16.76
C ILE A 476 32.74 1.77 -17.28
N ALA A 477 32.73 2.85 -18.07
CA ALA A 477 33.96 3.49 -18.54
C ALA A 477 34.84 3.97 -17.37
N PHE A 478 34.25 4.60 -16.36
CA PHE A 478 34.96 5.02 -15.15
C PHE A 478 35.60 3.83 -14.41
N VAL A 479 34.88 2.72 -14.23
CA VAL A 479 35.40 1.50 -13.59
C VAL A 479 36.56 0.90 -14.39
N VAL A 480 36.42 0.81 -15.71
CA VAL A 480 37.47 0.32 -16.60
C VAL A 480 38.72 1.22 -16.49
N ILE A 481 38.57 2.53 -16.59
CA ILE A 481 39.69 3.48 -16.45
C ILE A 481 40.32 3.33 -15.07
N ALA A 482 39.54 3.30 -14.00
CA ALA A 482 40.03 3.15 -12.63
C ALA A 482 40.79 1.83 -12.41
N MET A 483 40.47 0.78 -13.17
CA MET A 483 41.13 -0.52 -13.14
C MET A 483 42.42 -0.56 -13.98
N PHE A 484 42.42 0.07 -15.16
CA PHE A 484 43.57 0.03 -16.08
C PHE A 484 44.63 1.10 -15.80
N LEU A 485 44.23 2.27 -15.30
CA LEU A 485 45.16 3.37 -15.00
C LEU A 485 46.29 2.95 -14.03
N PRO A 486 46.03 2.17 -12.97
CA PRO A 486 47.08 1.65 -12.12
C PRO A 486 48.08 0.72 -12.85
N VAL A 487 47.61 -0.07 -13.81
CA VAL A 487 48.47 -0.96 -14.59
C VAL A 487 49.39 -0.16 -15.52
N LEU A 488 48.85 0.85 -16.21
CA LEU A 488 49.62 1.71 -17.11
C LEU A 488 50.73 2.48 -16.38
N ASN A 489 50.41 3.00 -15.18
CA ASN A 489 51.40 3.71 -14.35
C ASN A 489 52.52 2.79 -13.86
N LEU A 490 52.24 1.51 -13.60
CA LEU A 490 53.28 0.54 -13.24
C LEU A 490 54.15 0.18 -14.44
N SER A 491 53.58 0.00 -15.64
CA SER A 491 54.39 -0.25 -16.85
C SER A 491 55.30 0.91 -17.21
N ALA A 492 54.85 2.16 -17.00
CA ALA A 492 55.66 3.36 -17.21
C ALA A 492 56.75 3.58 -16.14
N LEU A 493 56.76 2.78 -15.07
CA LEU A 493 57.79 2.80 -14.03
C LEU A 493 58.87 1.73 -14.21
N VAL A 494 58.58 0.71 -15.02
CA VAL A 494 59.48 -0.42 -15.29
C VAL A 494 60.24 -0.21 -16.61
N ALA A 495 59.75 0.67 -17.49
CA ALA A 495 60.49 1.23 -18.62
C ALA A 495 61.26 2.47 -18.18
#